data_AF-A0A7W1A190-F1
#
_entry.id   AF-A0A7W1A190-F1
#
_cell.length_a   1.000
_cell.length_b   1.000
_cell.length_c   1.000
_cell.angle_alpha   90.00
_cell.angle_beta   90.00
_cell.angle_gamma   90.00
#
_symmetry.space_group_name_H-M   'P 1'
#
loop_
_entity.id
_entity.type
_entity.pdbx_description
1 polymer ?
#
loop_
_entity_poly.entity_id
_entity_poly.type
_entity_poly.pdbx_seq_one_letter_code
_entity_poly.pdbx_strand_id
1 'polypeptide(L)'
;MNDAVGHLGEEATYCKVGDDKRPQLVGLPDFTTREICPEKLSEGADELVNAWPDGWYVRIMFDELLDPSIEELTEIKDEDGMGTDTFTGSIKKSRPVKLECESIGGGFVEVPYDGYYSPSGNAVTWPLGPSLVIIPDAPKTVATNKQCRVTINDNVTDKSGMKVPDADRAPGRFTFRIAPIQVIAIDPPDDPMGKTPIDALQVFSDNIYVQFNTFVDAASFCDEGATMDQCEFTFSPDIGACSISGNPCEVGKTPSGCPGAEVCESGGFYAYSLAPFGFTETEFGFGPNLPVQVDKSYTFSFLAGGKIKDRCGVETTLPAPSVENHTLIHYKTKPFAVKAFNIGAGDLASPMKKLDLPFTNVVDVTTLDATEYTLTPAPLNPSLTSPAGGDIMFAGDYALDTMYTFTLKAGAKIADVYGAETTIAADKVVTWKTQPAVTLATTADNASVTRNTVPATPPAVSTTTAITLTWNQSMDRTTFVDGTDYTLTNSGGATVPSTISLGSTASSQCNATSTSCQFRVRVATSDLPAGNYKFTLKAGAAVSGIAGLTANFTQPADKVINIVVKEPAPATPPIVCL
;
A
#
# COMPACT_ATOMS: atom_id res chain seq x y z
N MET A 1 -33.16 -4.94 4.51
CA MET A 1 -32.17 -5.83 5.16
C MET A 1 -30.96 -5.87 4.24
N ASN A 2 -29.86 -5.24 4.66
CA ASN A 2 -28.57 -5.45 4.03
C ASN A 2 -28.01 -6.73 4.65
N ASP A 3 -28.14 -7.87 3.96
CA ASP A 3 -27.37 -9.04 4.36
C ASP A 3 -25.88 -8.65 4.28
N ALA A 4 -25.07 -9.04 5.27
CA ALA A 4 -23.71 -8.55 5.46
C ALA A 4 -22.72 -8.93 4.33
N VAL A 5 -23.20 -9.62 3.30
CA VAL A 5 -22.43 -10.41 2.34
C VAL A 5 -22.56 -9.90 0.91
N GLY A 6 -22.78 -8.59 0.73
CA GLY A 6 -23.00 -7.95 -0.58
C GLY A 6 -22.00 -8.31 -1.68
N HIS A 7 -20.84 -8.89 -1.36
CA HIS A 7 -19.82 -9.34 -2.31
C HIS A 7 -19.03 -10.60 -1.88
N LEU A 8 -19.53 -11.38 -0.91
CA LEU A 8 -18.82 -12.58 -0.42
C LEU A 8 -19.39 -13.86 -1.05
N GLY A 9 -18.53 -14.73 -1.55
CA GLY A 9 -18.93 -16.03 -2.10
C GLY A 9 -19.18 -17.06 -0.98
N GLU A 10 -20.35 -17.70 -0.98
CA GLU A 10 -20.64 -18.87 -0.13
C GLU A 10 -20.39 -20.17 -0.89
N GLU A 11 -19.79 -21.13 -0.21
CA GLU A 11 -19.62 -22.51 -0.65
C GLU A 11 -20.11 -23.45 0.45
N ALA A 12 -20.74 -24.57 0.08
CA ALA A 12 -21.23 -25.52 1.08
C ALA A 12 -20.08 -26.29 1.69
N THR A 13 -20.02 -26.30 3.02
CA THR A 13 -19.13 -27.19 3.80
C THR A 13 -19.79 -28.53 4.12
N TYR A 14 -21.11 -28.60 3.96
CA TYR A 14 -21.93 -29.75 4.28
C TYR A 14 -23.26 -29.69 3.52
N CYS A 15 -23.67 -30.81 2.96
CA CYS A 15 -25.01 -31.02 2.40
C CYS A 15 -25.57 -32.35 2.90
N LYS A 16 -26.77 -32.31 3.48
CA LYS A 16 -27.41 -33.51 4.03
C LYS A 16 -27.74 -34.48 2.89
N VAL A 17 -27.25 -35.72 3.01
CA VAL A 17 -27.50 -36.79 2.03
C VAL A 17 -28.95 -37.23 2.15
N GLY A 18 -29.64 -37.36 1.01
CA GLY A 18 -31.04 -37.75 0.91
C GLY A 18 -32.04 -36.64 1.22
N ASP A 19 -31.59 -35.41 1.50
CA ASP A 19 -32.44 -34.27 1.80
C ASP A 19 -32.81 -33.50 0.52
N ASP A 20 -34.08 -33.57 0.12
CA ASP A 20 -34.60 -32.90 -1.06
C ASP A 20 -34.85 -31.40 -0.86
N LYS A 21 -34.70 -30.88 0.37
CA LYS A 21 -34.82 -29.46 0.70
C LYS A 21 -33.50 -28.70 0.69
N ARG A 22 -32.37 -29.37 0.46
CA ARG A 22 -31.04 -28.73 0.45
C ARG A 22 -30.88 -27.77 -0.75
N PRO A 23 -30.10 -26.68 -0.61
CA PRO A 23 -29.91 -25.73 -1.70
C PRO A 23 -29.05 -26.33 -2.81
N GLN A 24 -29.59 -26.48 -4.02
CA GLN A 24 -28.86 -26.97 -5.19
C GLN A 24 -28.32 -25.78 -5.99
N LEU A 25 -29.05 -25.35 -7.03
CA LEU A 25 -28.77 -24.14 -7.77
C LEU A 25 -29.47 -22.93 -7.12
N VAL A 26 -28.68 -21.96 -6.70
CA VAL A 26 -29.15 -20.74 -6.04
C VAL A 26 -29.01 -19.56 -6.99
N GLY A 27 -30.09 -18.81 -7.19
CA GLY A 27 -30.07 -17.57 -7.96
C GLY A 27 -29.39 -16.45 -7.17
N LEU A 28 -28.36 -15.85 -7.76
CA LEU A 28 -27.62 -14.72 -7.23
C LEU A 28 -28.23 -13.38 -7.67
N PRO A 29 -27.95 -12.26 -6.96
CA PRO A 29 -28.49 -10.93 -7.31
C PRO A 29 -28.06 -10.42 -8.70
N ASP A 30 -26.99 -10.96 -9.27
CA ASP A 30 -26.47 -10.63 -10.60
C ASP A 30 -27.11 -11.45 -11.73
N PHE A 31 -28.20 -12.16 -11.42
CA PHE A 31 -28.93 -13.05 -12.33
C PHE A 31 -28.14 -14.28 -12.80
N THR A 32 -26.99 -14.57 -12.18
CA THR A 32 -26.31 -15.85 -12.37
C THR A 32 -26.84 -16.88 -11.36
N THR A 33 -26.53 -18.15 -11.60
CA THR A 33 -26.84 -19.23 -10.67
C THR A 33 -25.56 -19.87 -10.19
N ARG A 34 -25.50 -20.24 -8.92
CA ARG A 34 -24.38 -20.97 -8.33
C ARG A 34 -24.86 -22.28 -7.75
N GLU A 35 -24.14 -23.37 -8.03
CA GLU A 35 -24.36 -24.65 -7.34
C GLU A 35 -23.77 -24.56 -5.92
N ILE A 36 -24.60 -24.84 -4.92
CA ILE A 36 -24.22 -24.85 -3.50
C ILE A 36 -24.05 -26.30 -3.01
N CYS A 37 -25.07 -27.14 -3.20
CA CYS A 37 -24.98 -28.59 -2.99
C CYS A 37 -25.04 -29.34 -4.32
N PRO A 38 -24.38 -30.51 -4.44
CA PRO A 38 -24.51 -31.37 -5.62
C PRO A 38 -25.97 -31.70 -5.95
N GLU A 39 -26.31 -31.77 -7.23
CA GLU A 39 -27.67 -32.12 -7.67
C GLU A 39 -28.12 -33.51 -7.19
N LYS A 40 -27.19 -34.48 -7.11
CA LYS A 40 -27.51 -35.86 -6.71
C LYS A 40 -27.65 -35.98 -5.20
N LEU A 41 -28.87 -36.23 -4.72
CA LEU A 41 -29.19 -36.37 -3.29
C LEU A 41 -28.33 -37.38 -2.52
N SER A 42 -27.77 -38.39 -3.20
CA SER A 42 -26.85 -39.38 -2.64
C SER A 42 -25.45 -38.84 -2.30
N GLU A 43 -25.10 -37.66 -2.80
CA GLU A 43 -23.80 -37.01 -2.62
C GLU A 43 -23.91 -35.88 -1.58
N GLY A 44 -22.91 -35.72 -0.71
CA GLY A 44 -22.80 -34.58 0.21
C GLY A 44 -22.00 -33.42 -0.42
N ALA A 45 -21.78 -32.34 0.32
CA ALA A 45 -20.80 -31.33 -0.11
C ALA A 45 -19.39 -31.90 0.00
N ASP A 46 -18.49 -31.43 -0.86
CA ASP A 46 -17.06 -31.60 -0.65
C ASP A 46 -16.61 -30.79 0.58
N GLU A 47 -15.52 -31.21 1.23
CA GLU A 47 -14.93 -30.44 2.32
C GLU A 47 -14.46 -29.09 1.79
N LEU A 48 -14.94 -28.00 2.38
CA LEU A 48 -14.46 -26.67 2.06
C LEU A 48 -13.05 -26.49 2.63
N VAL A 49 -12.07 -26.33 1.76
CA VAL A 49 -10.64 -26.26 2.15
C VAL A 49 -10.02 -24.86 2.00
N ASN A 50 -10.80 -23.87 1.62
CA ASN A 50 -10.33 -22.57 1.12
C ASN A 50 -11.07 -21.36 1.75
N ALA A 51 -11.56 -21.47 2.99
CA ALA A 51 -12.17 -20.31 3.66
C ALA A 51 -11.15 -19.16 3.81
N TRP A 52 -11.53 -17.94 3.42
CA TRP A 52 -10.59 -16.83 3.30
C TRP A 52 -10.01 -16.41 4.67
N PRO A 53 -8.68 -16.42 4.88
CA PRO A 53 -8.12 -16.26 6.23
C PRO A 53 -8.35 -14.88 6.85
N ASP A 54 -8.46 -13.83 6.02
CA ASP A 54 -8.60 -12.45 6.48
C ASP A 54 -10.07 -12.02 6.73
N GLY A 55 -11.03 -12.86 6.35
CA GLY A 55 -12.45 -12.58 6.54
C GLY A 55 -13.32 -13.73 6.08
N TRP A 56 -13.95 -14.43 7.03
CA TRP A 56 -14.84 -15.55 6.77
C TRP A 56 -16.00 -15.55 7.77
N TYR A 57 -17.07 -16.25 7.41
CA TYR A 57 -18.22 -16.52 8.26
C TYR A 57 -18.77 -17.91 7.95
N VAL A 58 -19.65 -18.41 8.80
CA VAL A 58 -20.37 -19.67 8.56
C VAL A 58 -21.85 -19.38 8.52
N ARG A 59 -22.54 -19.94 7.52
CA ARG A 59 -24.00 -19.95 7.45
C ARG A 59 -24.52 -21.37 7.61
N ILE A 60 -25.41 -21.58 8.56
CA ILE A 60 -26.15 -22.84 8.72
C ILE A 60 -27.58 -22.60 8.29
N MET A 61 -28.01 -23.26 7.22
CA MET A 61 -29.39 -23.20 6.74
C MET A 61 -30.24 -24.25 7.45
N PHE A 62 -31.47 -23.86 7.79
CA PHE A 62 -32.49 -24.72 8.37
C PHE A 62 -33.66 -24.84 7.41
N ASP A 63 -34.35 -25.96 7.43
CA ASP A 63 -35.57 -26.16 6.63
C ASP A 63 -36.82 -25.54 7.26
N GLU A 64 -36.74 -25.18 8.54
CA GLU A 64 -37.79 -24.53 9.30
C GLU A 64 -37.30 -23.26 10.02
N LEU A 65 -38.24 -22.38 10.37
CA LEU A 65 -37.95 -21.19 11.15
C LEU A 65 -37.56 -21.55 12.58
N LEU A 66 -36.45 -20.99 13.05
CA LEU A 66 -36.01 -21.10 14.43
C LEU A 66 -36.87 -20.23 15.37
N ASP A 67 -36.85 -20.60 16.64
CA ASP A 67 -37.33 -19.75 17.74
C ASP A 67 -36.52 -18.44 17.77
N PRO A 68 -37.17 -17.26 17.62
CA PRO A 68 -36.47 -15.97 17.62
C PRO A 68 -35.73 -15.65 18.91
N SER A 69 -36.01 -16.34 20.03
CA SER A 69 -35.27 -16.17 21.29
C SER A 69 -33.80 -16.55 21.22
N ILE A 70 -33.36 -17.15 20.09
CA ILE A 70 -31.97 -17.45 19.81
C ILE A 70 -31.11 -16.21 19.52
N GLU A 71 -31.72 -15.04 19.34
CA GLU A 71 -31.05 -13.79 18.99
C GLU A 71 -31.52 -12.64 19.90
N GLU A 72 -30.60 -11.73 20.21
CA GLU A 72 -30.91 -10.44 20.81
C GLU A 72 -30.95 -9.37 19.71
N LEU A 73 -32.04 -8.60 19.66
CA LEU A 73 -32.19 -7.48 18.75
C LEU A 73 -31.81 -6.18 19.47
N THR A 74 -30.80 -5.48 18.95
CA THR A 74 -30.37 -4.16 19.44
C THR A 74 -30.79 -3.09 18.45
N GLU A 75 -31.48 -2.05 18.91
CA GLU A 75 -31.87 -0.93 18.05
C GLU A 75 -30.62 -0.15 17.60
N ILE A 76 -30.51 0.07 16.29
CA ILE A 76 -29.49 0.92 15.68
C ILE A 76 -29.82 2.37 16.03
N LYS A 77 -28.84 3.08 16.58
CA LYS A 77 -28.96 4.49 16.93
C LYS A 77 -28.34 5.37 15.84
N ASP A 78 -28.93 6.53 15.59
CA ASP A 78 -28.36 7.56 14.72
C ASP A 78 -27.21 8.32 15.41
N GLU A 79 -26.63 9.31 14.72
CA GLU A 79 -25.52 10.13 15.22
C GLU A 79 -25.88 10.92 16.50
N ASP A 80 -27.17 11.19 16.73
CA ASP A 80 -27.70 11.87 17.91
C ASP A 80 -28.01 10.89 19.06
N GLY A 81 -27.79 9.59 18.84
CA GLY A 81 -28.07 8.53 19.80
C GLY A 81 -29.56 8.16 19.89
N MET A 82 -30.38 8.63 18.97
CA MET A 82 -31.81 8.34 18.87
C MET A 82 -32.04 7.03 18.11
N GLY A 83 -33.05 6.26 18.52
CA GLY A 83 -33.41 5.01 17.87
C GLY A 83 -33.90 5.23 16.43
N THR A 84 -33.44 4.39 15.51
CA THR A 84 -33.81 4.46 14.09
C THR A 84 -35.00 3.55 13.72
N ASP A 85 -35.59 2.84 14.69
CA ASP A 85 -36.57 1.76 14.47
C ASP A 85 -36.03 0.63 13.55
N THR A 86 -34.70 0.58 13.37
CA THR A 86 -33.99 -0.48 12.66
C THR A 86 -33.16 -1.24 13.68
N PHE A 87 -33.14 -2.57 13.60
CA PHE A 87 -32.46 -3.42 14.58
C PHE A 87 -31.29 -4.17 13.93
N THR A 88 -30.25 -4.41 14.72
CA THR A 88 -29.18 -5.36 14.42
C THR A 88 -29.30 -6.56 15.36
N GLY A 89 -29.09 -7.74 14.80
CA GLY A 89 -29.14 -9.00 15.53
C GLY A 89 -27.79 -9.38 16.13
N SER A 90 -27.82 -10.02 17.30
CA SER A 90 -26.64 -10.57 17.96
C SER A 90 -26.95 -11.94 18.58
N ILE A 91 -26.09 -12.92 18.31
CA ILE A 91 -26.14 -14.26 18.93
C ILE A 91 -25.00 -14.46 19.94
N LYS A 92 -24.26 -13.39 20.28
CA LYS A 92 -23.12 -13.42 21.20
C LYS A 92 -23.47 -13.97 22.59
N LYS A 93 -24.68 -13.68 23.09
CA LYS A 93 -25.14 -14.14 24.41
C LYS A 93 -25.76 -15.52 24.37
N SER A 94 -26.59 -15.80 23.37
CA SER A 94 -27.32 -17.06 23.25
C SER A 94 -26.40 -18.22 22.87
N ARG A 95 -25.27 -17.96 22.18
CA ARG A 95 -24.28 -18.96 21.78
C ARG A 95 -24.94 -20.22 21.17
N PRO A 96 -25.70 -20.08 20.06
CA PRO A 96 -26.42 -21.20 19.45
C PRO A 96 -25.50 -22.31 18.92
N VAL A 97 -24.21 -22.02 18.77
CA VAL A 97 -23.23 -22.97 18.29
C VAL A 97 -21.97 -22.92 19.16
N LYS A 98 -21.15 -23.95 19.04
CA LYS A 98 -19.76 -23.93 19.44
C LYS A 98 -18.91 -23.90 18.17
N LEU A 99 -18.13 -22.82 18.00
CA LEU A 99 -17.16 -22.67 16.92
C LEU A 99 -15.77 -22.96 17.48
N GLU A 100 -15.09 -23.97 16.92
CA GLU A 100 -13.74 -24.32 17.33
C GLU A 100 -12.83 -24.44 16.12
N CYS A 101 -11.57 -24.01 16.25
CA CYS A 101 -10.54 -24.19 15.23
C CYS A 101 -9.29 -24.81 15.82
N GLU A 102 -8.51 -25.50 15.01
CA GLU A 102 -7.21 -26.03 15.41
C GLU A 102 -6.26 -24.88 15.77
N SER A 103 -5.65 -24.96 16.96
CA SER A 103 -4.63 -24.00 17.38
C SER A 103 -3.29 -24.24 16.69
N ILE A 104 -2.38 -23.28 16.80
CA ILE A 104 -0.97 -23.49 16.44
C ILE A 104 -0.29 -24.58 17.30
N GLY A 105 -0.72 -24.75 18.55
CA GLY A 105 -0.22 -25.77 19.49
C GLY A 105 -0.84 -27.16 19.30
N GLY A 106 -1.80 -27.30 18.39
CA GLY A 106 -2.59 -28.51 18.18
C GLY A 106 -3.86 -28.56 19.06
N GLY A 107 -4.81 -29.41 18.65
CA GLY A 107 -6.12 -29.49 19.29
C GLY A 107 -7.05 -28.32 18.94
N PHE A 108 -8.33 -28.48 19.25
CA PHE A 108 -9.37 -27.50 18.96
C PHE A 108 -9.54 -26.50 20.11
N VAL A 109 -9.54 -25.22 19.80
CA VAL A 109 -9.81 -24.11 20.73
C VAL A 109 -11.05 -23.35 20.29
N GLU A 110 -11.82 -22.84 21.24
CA GLU A 110 -13.05 -22.09 20.96
C GLU A 110 -12.72 -20.71 20.38
N VAL A 111 -13.36 -20.37 19.26
CA VAL A 111 -13.22 -19.07 18.60
C VAL A 111 -14.36 -18.17 19.04
N PRO A 112 -14.09 -17.02 19.69
CA PRO A 112 -15.12 -16.04 20.00
C PRO A 112 -15.81 -15.55 18.72
N TYR A 113 -17.13 -15.51 18.75
CA TYR A 113 -17.95 -15.10 17.62
C TYR A 113 -19.17 -14.29 18.05
N ASP A 114 -19.73 -13.55 17.09
CA ASP A 114 -21.10 -13.03 17.10
C ASP A 114 -21.79 -13.43 15.80
N GLY A 115 -22.90 -12.79 15.43
CA GLY A 115 -23.65 -13.09 14.23
C GLY A 115 -25.12 -12.83 14.45
N TYR A 116 -25.98 -13.42 13.63
CA TYR A 116 -27.41 -13.15 13.65
C TYR A 116 -28.22 -14.32 13.11
N TYR A 117 -29.50 -14.33 13.43
CA TYR A 117 -30.49 -15.20 12.83
C TYR A 117 -31.15 -14.48 11.65
N SER A 118 -31.05 -15.05 10.44
CA SER A 118 -31.77 -14.59 9.26
C SER A 118 -33.03 -15.43 9.07
N PRO A 119 -34.23 -14.94 9.43
CA PRO A 119 -35.48 -15.64 9.11
C PRO A 119 -35.84 -15.56 7.62
N SER A 120 -35.12 -14.73 6.85
CA SER A 120 -35.32 -14.48 5.42
C SER A 120 -34.49 -15.45 4.58
N GLY A 121 -34.96 -15.71 3.35
CA GLY A 121 -34.30 -16.62 2.40
C GLY A 121 -35.10 -17.88 2.14
N ASN A 122 -34.62 -18.70 1.22
CA ASN A 122 -35.09 -20.06 0.97
C ASN A 122 -33.93 -20.88 0.34
N ALA A 123 -34.19 -22.12 -0.06
CA ALA A 123 -33.17 -23.00 -0.64
C ALA A 123 -32.77 -22.66 -2.09
N VAL A 124 -33.46 -21.72 -2.76
CA VAL A 124 -33.30 -21.45 -4.21
C VAL A 124 -32.98 -19.99 -4.56
N THR A 125 -33.14 -19.04 -3.63
CA THR A 125 -32.84 -17.62 -3.82
C THR A 125 -31.84 -17.12 -2.80
N TRP A 126 -30.94 -16.23 -3.21
CA TRP A 126 -30.04 -15.53 -2.29
C TRP A 126 -30.76 -14.45 -1.46
N PRO A 127 -30.45 -14.31 -0.16
CA PRO A 127 -29.56 -15.17 0.63
C PRO A 127 -30.23 -16.48 1.05
N LEU A 128 -29.41 -17.50 1.33
CA LEU A 128 -29.88 -18.79 1.83
C LEU A 128 -30.51 -18.67 3.21
N GLY A 129 -31.69 -19.28 3.39
CA GLY A 129 -32.35 -19.27 4.69
C GLY A 129 -33.63 -20.09 4.80
N PRO A 130 -34.26 -20.10 5.98
CA PRO A 130 -33.81 -19.42 7.21
C PRO A 130 -32.47 -19.95 7.72
N SER A 131 -31.63 -19.08 8.29
CA SER A 131 -30.25 -19.43 8.61
C SER A 131 -29.69 -18.77 9.87
N LEU A 132 -28.71 -19.43 10.49
CA LEU A 132 -27.81 -18.81 11.48
C LEU A 132 -26.54 -18.37 10.76
N VAL A 133 -26.16 -17.11 10.93
CA VAL A 133 -24.90 -16.55 10.45
C VAL A 133 -23.96 -16.39 11.65
N ILE A 134 -22.75 -16.93 11.53
CA ILE A 134 -21.74 -16.98 12.58
C ILE A 134 -20.50 -16.25 12.07
N ILE A 135 -20.12 -15.16 12.73
CA ILE A 135 -19.04 -14.26 12.35
C ILE A 135 -18.01 -14.23 13.49
N PRO A 136 -16.78 -14.75 13.28
CA PRO A 136 -15.72 -14.66 14.28
C PRO A 136 -15.47 -13.20 14.70
N ASP A 137 -15.26 -12.95 15.99
CA ASP A 137 -14.94 -11.61 16.51
C ASP A 137 -13.58 -11.13 15.95
N ALA A 138 -12.68 -12.06 15.66
CA ALA A 138 -11.35 -11.79 15.12
C ALA A 138 -10.90 -12.92 14.16
N PRO A 139 -11.41 -13.00 12.92
CA PRO A 139 -11.10 -14.11 12.00
C PRO A 139 -9.60 -14.28 11.73
N LYS A 140 -8.85 -13.16 11.80
CA LYS A 140 -7.40 -13.10 11.59
C LYS A 140 -6.56 -13.83 12.65
N THR A 141 -7.12 -14.19 13.81
CA THR A 141 -6.40 -14.92 14.86
C THR A 141 -6.33 -16.42 14.59
N VAL A 142 -7.14 -16.94 13.65
CA VAL A 142 -7.11 -18.33 13.22
C VAL A 142 -6.06 -18.46 12.12
N ALA A 143 -5.06 -19.31 12.35
CA ALA A 143 -3.98 -19.52 11.40
C ALA A 143 -4.47 -20.20 10.10
N THR A 144 -3.71 -20.03 9.03
CA THR A 144 -3.94 -20.70 7.74
C THR A 144 -3.83 -22.21 7.86
N ASN A 145 -4.48 -22.94 6.95
CA ASN A 145 -4.48 -24.40 6.89
C ASN A 145 -4.96 -25.10 8.19
N LYS A 146 -5.72 -24.40 9.03
CA LYS A 146 -6.33 -24.95 10.24
C LYS A 146 -7.74 -25.44 9.98
N GLN A 147 -8.07 -26.61 10.51
CA GLN A 147 -9.42 -27.12 10.48
C GLN A 147 -10.28 -26.42 11.53
N CYS A 148 -11.46 -26.00 11.14
CA CYS A 148 -12.50 -25.47 11.98
C CYS A 148 -13.73 -26.38 11.95
N ARG A 149 -14.49 -26.35 13.03
CA ARG A 149 -15.75 -27.08 13.16
C ARG A 149 -16.80 -26.26 13.88
N VAL A 150 -18.05 -26.47 13.47
CA VAL A 150 -19.22 -25.91 14.14
C VAL A 150 -20.06 -27.04 14.71
N THR A 151 -20.49 -26.88 15.96
CA THR A 151 -21.41 -27.79 16.65
C THR A 151 -22.65 -27.02 17.06
N ILE A 152 -23.84 -27.48 16.70
CA ILE A 152 -25.10 -26.81 17.06
C ILE A 152 -25.46 -27.18 18.51
N ASN A 153 -25.72 -26.18 19.35
CA ASN A 153 -26.04 -26.39 20.76
C ASN A 153 -27.52 -26.75 20.98
N ASP A 154 -27.82 -27.22 22.19
CA ASP A 154 -29.13 -27.70 22.62
C ASP A 154 -30.24 -26.65 22.67
N ASN A 155 -29.87 -25.37 22.66
CA ASN A 155 -30.79 -24.23 22.71
C ASN A 155 -31.30 -23.80 21.33
N VAL A 156 -30.86 -24.43 20.25
CA VAL A 156 -31.40 -24.18 18.91
C VAL A 156 -32.63 -25.05 18.69
N THR A 157 -33.81 -24.44 18.71
CA THR A 157 -35.09 -25.08 18.47
C THR A 157 -35.85 -24.39 17.34
N ASP A 158 -36.71 -25.13 16.66
CA ASP A 158 -37.72 -24.57 15.74
C ASP A 158 -38.78 -23.77 16.52
N LYS A 159 -39.71 -23.13 15.80
CA LYS A 159 -40.86 -22.41 16.39
C LYS A 159 -41.85 -23.31 17.16
N SER A 160 -41.76 -24.63 16.99
CA SER A 160 -42.56 -25.61 17.73
C SER A 160 -41.88 -26.09 19.02
N GLY A 161 -40.65 -25.63 19.28
CA GLY A 161 -39.83 -26.03 20.43
C GLY A 161 -39.08 -27.36 20.23
N MET A 162 -39.06 -27.91 19.01
CA MET A 162 -38.30 -29.12 18.70
C MET A 162 -36.85 -28.77 18.43
N LYS A 163 -35.94 -29.56 19.01
CA LYS A 163 -34.49 -29.41 18.80
C LYS A 163 -34.10 -29.86 17.39
N VAL A 164 -33.04 -29.24 16.87
CA VAL A 164 -32.33 -29.76 15.68
C VAL A 164 -31.93 -31.23 15.93
N PRO A 165 -32.11 -32.15 14.96
CA PRO A 165 -31.82 -33.57 15.17
C PRO A 165 -30.39 -33.85 15.65
N ASP A 166 -30.21 -34.79 16.58
CA ASP A 166 -28.90 -35.15 17.16
C ASP A 166 -27.81 -35.43 16.12
N ALA A 167 -28.18 -36.09 15.02
CA ALA A 167 -27.26 -36.39 13.92
C ALA A 167 -26.70 -35.13 13.23
N ASP A 168 -27.50 -34.07 13.15
CA ASP A 168 -27.11 -32.78 12.57
C ASP A 168 -26.38 -31.89 13.59
N ARG A 169 -26.43 -32.22 14.88
CA ARG A 169 -25.72 -31.50 15.96
C ARG A 169 -24.39 -32.14 16.36
N ALA A 170 -24.05 -33.30 15.80
CA ALA A 170 -22.85 -34.04 16.18
C ALA A 170 -21.57 -33.22 15.92
N PRO A 171 -20.59 -33.21 16.86
CA PRO A 171 -19.30 -32.56 16.63
C PRO A 171 -18.62 -33.08 15.37
N GLY A 172 -18.05 -32.17 14.58
CA GLY A 172 -17.38 -32.51 13.32
C GLY A 172 -18.33 -32.75 12.14
N ARG A 173 -19.64 -32.47 12.30
CA ARG A 173 -20.60 -32.52 11.18
C ARG A 173 -20.36 -31.40 10.17
N PHE A 174 -20.14 -30.19 10.67
CA PHE A 174 -19.82 -29.01 9.88
C PHE A 174 -18.34 -28.70 10.07
N THR A 175 -17.51 -29.10 9.11
CA THR A 175 -16.06 -28.86 9.14
C THR A 175 -15.63 -28.11 7.89
N PHE A 176 -14.64 -27.24 8.04
CA PHE A 176 -14.01 -26.53 6.94
C PHE A 176 -12.57 -26.22 7.32
N ARG A 177 -11.75 -25.83 6.35
CA ARG A 177 -10.38 -25.36 6.61
C ARG A 177 -10.22 -23.91 6.18
N ILE A 178 -9.45 -23.18 6.97
CA ILE A 178 -8.91 -21.89 6.56
C ILE A 178 -7.91 -22.13 5.43
N ALA A 179 -8.03 -21.39 4.34
CA ALA A 179 -7.17 -21.54 3.17
C ALA A 179 -5.70 -21.49 3.57
N PRO A 180 -4.81 -22.26 2.92
CA PRO A 180 -3.38 -22.05 3.02
C PRO A 180 -3.01 -20.66 2.45
N ILE A 181 -1.78 -20.20 2.69
CA ILE A 181 -1.28 -19.00 2.02
C ILE A 181 -1.30 -19.23 0.51
N GLN A 182 -1.86 -18.27 -0.22
CA GLN A 182 -1.89 -18.27 -1.68
C GLN A 182 -1.53 -16.88 -2.20
N VAL A 183 -0.79 -16.86 -3.31
CA VAL A 183 -0.62 -15.63 -4.09
C VAL A 183 -1.88 -15.41 -4.91
N ILE A 184 -2.49 -14.25 -4.78
CA ILE A 184 -3.77 -13.91 -5.43
C ILE A 184 -3.64 -12.81 -6.46
N ALA A 185 -2.53 -12.07 -6.44
CA ALA A 185 -2.18 -11.12 -7.47
C ALA A 185 -0.66 -10.97 -7.56
N ILE A 186 -0.18 -10.67 -8.76
CA ILE A 186 1.21 -10.34 -9.04
C ILE A 186 1.24 -9.26 -10.14
N ASP A 187 2.10 -8.26 -9.99
CA ASP A 187 2.33 -7.21 -10.99
C ASP A 187 3.84 -6.98 -11.16
N PRO A 188 4.37 -6.85 -12.39
CA PRO A 188 3.66 -6.82 -13.67
C PRO A 188 2.99 -8.17 -14.03
N PRO A 189 1.92 -8.18 -14.86
CA PRO A 189 1.34 -9.42 -15.35
C PRO A 189 2.33 -10.19 -16.22
N ASP A 190 2.18 -11.51 -16.27
CA ASP A 190 3.01 -12.39 -17.11
C ASP A 190 2.93 -12.01 -18.60
N ASP A 191 4.09 -11.74 -19.21
CA ASP A 191 4.26 -11.42 -20.62
C ASP A 191 5.47 -12.17 -21.20
N PRO A 192 5.33 -13.49 -21.44
CA PRO A 192 6.43 -14.35 -21.88
C PRO A 192 6.92 -14.02 -23.29
N MET A 193 6.11 -13.30 -24.06
CA MET A 193 6.47 -12.84 -25.40
C MET A 193 7.04 -11.42 -25.42
N GLY A 194 7.07 -10.73 -24.28
CA GLY A 194 7.50 -9.33 -24.20
C GLY A 194 6.71 -8.41 -25.12
N LYS A 195 5.40 -8.68 -25.31
CA LYS A 195 4.50 -7.88 -26.16
C LYS A 195 4.23 -6.50 -25.57
N THR A 196 4.30 -6.38 -24.26
CA THR A 196 4.05 -5.18 -23.47
C THR A 196 5.24 -4.93 -22.54
N PRO A 197 6.41 -4.58 -23.10
CA PRO A 197 7.59 -4.36 -22.28
C PRO A 197 7.37 -3.20 -21.30
N ILE A 198 7.94 -3.32 -20.11
CA ILE A 198 7.83 -2.35 -19.00
C ILE A 198 9.11 -1.53 -18.87
N ASP A 199 9.05 -0.38 -18.21
CA ASP A 199 10.27 0.40 -17.99
C ASP A 199 11.18 -0.32 -16.98
N ALA A 200 12.48 -0.40 -17.24
CA ALA A 200 13.44 -0.95 -16.29
C ALA A 200 13.44 -0.14 -14.96
N LEU A 201 13.21 1.17 -15.06
CA LEU A 201 13.04 2.04 -13.90
C LEU A 201 11.81 1.67 -13.05
N GLN A 202 10.73 1.21 -13.68
CA GLN A 202 9.52 0.78 -12.96
C GLN A 202 9.83 -0.45 -12.12
N VAL A 203 10.54 -1.44 -12.66
CA VAL A 203 10.96 -2.64 -11.91
C VAL A 203 11.86 -2.26 -10.72
N PHE A 204 12.76 -1.28 -10.90
CA PHE A 204 13.63 -0.82 -9.82
C PHE A 204 12.92 0.01 -8.75
N SER A 205 11.94 0.83 -9.14
CA SER A 205 11.27 1.77 -8.22
C SER A 205 10.06 1.15 -7.51
N ASP A 206 9.27 0.38 -8.26
CA ASP A 206 8.00 -0.19 -7.78
C ASP A 206 8.16 -1.64 -7.32
N ASN A 207 9.27 -2.30 -7.69
CA ASN A 207 9.52 -3.72 -7.49
C ASN A 207 8.44 -4.61 -8.17
N ILE A 208 8.56 -5.93 -8.01
CA ILE A 208 7.49 -6.87 -8.33
C ILE A 208 6.50 -6.85 -7.17
N TYR A 209 5.27 -6.42 -7.43
CA TYR A 209 4.19 -6.44 -6.46
C TYR A 209 3.62 -7.85 -6.37
N VAL A 210 3.40 -8.34 -5.15
CA VAL A 210 2.75 -9.61 -4.87
C VAL A 210 1.74 -9.42 -3.75
N GLN A 211 0.51 -9.89 -3.97
CA GLN A 211 -0.54 -9.91 -2.96
C GLN A 211 -0.87 -11.34 -2.56
N PHE A 212 -0.99 -11.57 -1.25
CA PHE A 212 -1.43 -12.83 -0.68
C PHE A 212 -2.88 -12.75 -0.19
N ASN A 213 -3.53 -13.91 -0.05
CA ASN A 213 -4.86 -14.03 0.56
C ASN A 213 -4.87 -13.78 2.08
N THR A 214 -3.71 -13.66 2.70
CA THR A 214 -3.54 -13.36 4.12
C THR A 214 -2.25 -12.62 4.41
N PHE A 215 -2.05 -12.19 5.65
CA PHE A 215 -0.75 -11.66 6.08
C PHE A 215 0.29 -12.77 6.10
N VAL A 216 1.44 -12.49 5.52
CA VAL A 216 2.62 -13.34 5.51
C VAL A 216 3.70 -12.70 6.37
N ASP A 217 4.38 -13.49 7.19
CA ASP A 217 5.56 -13.06 7.90
C ASP A 217 6.68 -12.75 6.90
N ALA A 218 7.02 -11.46 6.75
CA ALA A 218 8.02 -11.01 5.79
C ALA A 218 9.39 -11.68 6.01
N ALA A 219 9.72 -12.04 7.25
CA ALA A 219 10.97 -12.73 7.57
C ALA A 219 11.01 -14.16 7.01
N SER A 220 9.87 -14.73 6.62
CA SER A 220 9.82 -16.06 6.01
C SER A 220 10.15 -16.09 4.52
N PHE A 221 10.29 -14.95 3.85
CA PHE A 221 10.64 -14.93 2.42
C PHE A 221 12.11 -15.24 2.15
N CYS A 222 12.99 -15.03 3.13
CA CYS A 222 14.39 -15.40 3.04
C CYS A 222 14.80 -16.04 4.37
N ASP A 223 15.31 -17.27 4.31
CA ASP A 223 15.67 -18.01 5.51
C ASP A 223 16.72 -17.20 6.29
N GLU A 224 16.52 -16.98 7.60
CA GLU A 224 17.48 -16.31 8.50
C GLU A 224 18.79 -17.12 8.73
N GLY A 225 19.15 -18.01 7.81
CA GLY A 225 20.44 -18.65 7.78
C GLY A 225 21.55 -17.60 7.73
N ALA A 226 22.74 -17.92 8.26
CA ALA A 226 23.88 -16.99 8.35
C ALA A 226 24.41 -16.46 7.01
N THR A 227 23.80 -16.85 5.90
CA THR A 227 24.06 -16.41 4.54
C THR A 227 22.70 -16.02 3.93
N MET A 228 22.52 -14.77 3.52
CA MET A 228 21.29 -14.29 2.84
C MET A 228 21.04 -14.94 1.45
N ASP A 229 21.69 -16.08 1.18
CA ASP A 229 21.83 -16.69 -0.14
C ASP A 229 20.61 -17.54 -0.53
N GLN A 230 19.58 -17.66 0.33
CA GLN A 230 18.43 -18.54 0.11
C GLN A 230 17.11 -17.85 0.42
N CYS A 231 16.65 -17.03 -0.53
CA CYS A 231 15.27 -16.57 -0.55
C CYS A 231 14.36 -17.60 -1.22
N GLU A 232 13.08 -17.61 -0.84
CA GLU A 232 12.03 -18.50 -1.39
C GLU A 232 11.53 -18.06 -2.76
N PHE A 233 12.31 -17.22 -3.44
CA PHE A 233 12.05 -16.68 -4.77
C PHE A 233 13.37 -16.40 -5.49
N THR A 234 13.28 -16.23 -6.80
CA THR A 234 14.42 -16.02 -7.70
C THR A 234 14.08 -15.01 -8.78
N PHE A 235 15.12 -14.32 -9.26
CA PHE A 235 15.09 -13.56 -10.49
C PHE A 235 16.08 -14.17 -11.49
N SER A 236 15.65 -14.38 -12.72
CA SER A 236 16.48 -14.87 -13.82
C SER A 236 16.37 -13.96 -15.04
N PRO A 237 17.47 -13.54 -15.67
CA PRO A 237 18.85 -13.76 -15.23
C PRO A 237 19.13 -13.05 -13.90
N ASP A 238 20.12 -13.54 -13.16
CA ASP A 238 20.56 -12.91 -11.91
C ASP A 238 20.95 -11.45 -12.20
N ILE A 239 20.43 -10.54 -11.37
CA ILE A 239 20.65 -9.10 -11.48
C ILE A 239 21.94 -8.70 -10.75
N GLY A 240 22.46 -9.58 -9.86
CA GLY A 240 23.75 -9.46 -9.19
C GLY A 240 23.87 -8.28 -8.21
N ALA A 241 24.69 -8.41 -7.17
CA ALA A 241 25.22 -7.27 -6.42
C ALA A 241 26.69 -7.56 -6.05
N CYS A 242 27.59 -6.63 -6.33
CA CYS A 242 29.02 -6.78 -6.07
C CYS A 242 29.37 -5.97 -4.81
N SER A 243 29.65 -6.65 -3.69
CA SER A 243 29.43 -6.09 -2.35
C SER A 243 30.47 -5.07 -1.84
N ILE A 244 31.44 -4.63 -2.67
CA ILE A 244 32.57 -3.81 -2.16
C ILE A 244 32.71 -2.39 -2.73
N SER A 245 32.00 -2.02 -3.80
CA SER A 245 32.12 -0.67 -4.37
C SER A 245 30.83 0.13 -4.48
N GLY A 246 29.66 -0.49 -4.22
CA GLY A 246 28.36 0.16 -4.44
C GLY A 246 28.07 0.47 -5.92
N ASN A 247 28.93 0.02 -6.84
CA ASN A 247 28.74 0.16 -8.27
C ASN A 247 28.06 -1.10 -8.82
N PRO A 248 27.03 -0.96 -9.68
CA PRO A 248 26.39 -2.11 -10.31
C PRO A 248 27.36 -2.81 -11.25
N CYS A 249 27.49 -4.13 -11.13
CA CYS A 249 28.40 -4.95 -11.94
C CYS A 249 27.68 -6.21 -12.40
N GLU A 250 27.77 -6.54 -13.70
CA GLU A 250 27.15 -7.76 -14.25
C GLU A 250 27.90 -9.01 -13.77
N VAL A 251 27.18 -9.92 -13.10
CA VAL A 251 27.68 -11.27 -12.85
C VAL A 251 27.88 -11.98 -14.21
N GLY A 252 29.14 -12.21 -14.58
CA GLY A 252 29.51 -12.97 -15.79
C GLY A 252 30.08 -12.18 -16.97
N LYS A 253 30.18 -10.84 -16.91
CA LYS A 253 31.04 -10.09 -17.84
C LYS A 253 32.51 -10.26 -17.44
N THR A 254 33.39 -10.34 -18.45
CA THR A 254 34.82 -10.69 -18.32
C THR A 254 35.55 -9.86 -17.24
N PRO A 255 36.66 -10.39 -16.65
CA PRO A 255 37.38 -9.79 -15.51
C PRO A 255 37.91 -8.35 -15.67
N SER A 256 37.70 -7.70 -16.81
CA SER A 256 38.10 -6.31 -17.07
C SER A 256 37.03 -5.27 -16.71
N GLY A 257 35.78 -5.69 -16.41
CA GLY A 257 34.68 -4.79 -16.06
C GLY A 257 34.49 -4.56 -14.55
N CYS A 258 35.01 -5.46 -13.72
CA CYS A 258 34.96 -5.37 -12.26
C CYS A 258 36.40 -5.39 -11.76
N PRO A 259 36.93 -4.32 -11.12
CA PRO A 259 38.31 -4.28 -10.68
C PRO A 259 38.58 -5.47 -9.74
N GLY A 260 39.49 -6.35 -10.17
CA GLY A 260 39.66 -7.70 -9.62
C GLY A 260 39.86 -7.75 -8.11
N ALA A 261 38.81 -8.23 -7.42
CA ALA A 261 38.72 -8.78 -6.05
C ALA A 261 37.26 -8.82 -5.56
N GLU A 262 36.30 -8.27 -6.34
CA GLU A 262 34.91 -8.17 -5.93
C GLU A 262 34.23 -9.53 -5.84
N VAL A 263 33.72 -9.87 -4.64
CA VAL A 263 32.79 -10.97 -4.43
C VAL A 263 31.42 -10.46 -4.85
N CYS A 264 30.91 -10.97 -5.96
CA CYS A 264 29.49 -10.84 -6.29
C CYS A 264 28.72 -11.71 -5.29
N GLU A 265 27.98 -11.09 -4.39
CA GLU A 265 27.01 -11.82 -3.58
C GLU A 265 25.83 -12.14 -4.50
N SER A 266 25.63 -13.43 -4.79
CA SER A 266 24.36 -13.89 -5.32
C SER A 266 23.27 -13.52 -4.32
N GLY A 267 22.17 -12.92 -4.77
CA GLY A 267 21.05 -12.64 -3.86
C GLY A 267 20.93 -11.20 -3.37
N GLY A 268 21.26 -10.21 -4.20
CA GLY A 268 20.91 -8.81 -3.97
C GLY A 268 19.40 -8.51 -4.07
N PHE A 269 18.54 -9.44 -3.66
CA PHE A 269 17.08 -9.28 -3.70
C PHE A 269 16.52 -9.10 -2.31
N TYR A 270 15.38 -8.44 -2.21
CA TYR A 270 14.68 -8.24 -0.96
C TYR A 270 13.18 -8.41 -1.16
N ALA A 271 12.51 -8.77 -0.07
CA ALA A 271 11.07 -8.72 0.05
C ALA A 271 10.72 -7.80 1.21
N TYR A 272 9.68 -6.97 1.07
CA TYR A 272 9.26 -6.05 2.13
C TYR A 272 7.76 -5.83 2.09
N SER A 273 7.17 -5.60 3.26
CA SER A 273 5.76 -5.25 3.36
C SER A 273 5.50 -3.85 2.78
N LEU A 274 4.43 -3.72 2.00
CA LEU A 274 3.98 -2.44 1.46
C LEU A 274 3.06 -1.67 2.44
N ALA A 275 2.71 -2.26 3.58
CA ALA A 275 1.85 -1.64 4.59
C ALA A 275 2.34 -0.25 5.07
N PRO A 276 3.66 0.00 5.27
CA PRO A 276 4.16 1.34 5.61
C PRO A 276 3.88 2.42 4.55
N PHE A 277 3.54 2.01 3.32
CA PHE A 277 3.22 2.90 2.20
C PHE A 277 1.71 3.06 1.98
N GLY A 278 0.88 2.59 2.92
CA GLY A 278 -0.59 2.73 2.88
C GLY A 278 -1.33 1.57 2.20
N PHE A 279 -0.60 0.51 1.82
CA PHE A 279 -1.19 -0.74 1.36
C PHE A 279 -1.66 -1.60 2.52
N THR A 280 -2.33 -2.69 2.21
CA THR A 280 -2.73 -3.70 3.19
C THR A 280 -1.54 -4.55 3.62
N GLU A 281 -1.74 -5.23 4.74
CA GLU A 281 -0.81 -6.17 5.36
C GLU A 281 -0.54 -7.43 4.52
N THR A 282 -1.28 -7.65 3.43
CA THR A 282 -1.11 -8.80 2.53
C THR A 282 -0.33 -8.48 1.26
N GLU A 283 0.15 -7.24 1.14
CA GLU A 283 0.80 -6.71 -0.07
C GLU A 283 2.30 -6.48 0.16
N PHE A 284 3.11 -6.97 -0.78
CA PHE A 284 4.56 -7.03 -0.66
C PHE A 284 5.24 -6.62 -1.97
N GLY A 285 6.41 -5.99 -1.84
CA GLY A 285 7.32 -5.72 -2.95
C GLY A 285 8.49 -6.69 -2.94
N PHE A 286 8.84 -7.23 -4.10
CA PHE A 286 9.97 -8.13 -4.33
C PHE A 286 10.84 -7.55 -5.41
N GLY A 287 12.12 -7.28 -5.15
CA GLY A 287 12.92 -6.68 -6.19
C GLY A 287 14.42 -6.73 -5.95
N PRO A 288 15.19 -6.37 -7.00
CA PRO A 288 16.63 -6.21 -6.89
C PRO A 288 16.97 -4.92 -6.14
N ASN A 289 18.04 -4.95 -5.37
CA ASN A 289 18.65 -3.76 -4.76
C ASN A 289 19.33 -2.83 -5.80
N LEU A 290 19.41 -3.26 -7.06
CA LEU A 290 20.05 -2.54 -8.16
C LEU A 290 19.10 -2.38 -9.35
N PRO A 291 19.32 -1.36 -10.21
CA PRO A 291 18.53 -1.19 -11.43
C PRO A 291 18.59 -2.42 -12.33
N VAL A 292 17.53 -2.73 -13.06
CA VAL A 292 17.57 -3.80 -14.08
C VAL A 292 18.04 -3.25 -15.43
N GLN A 293 18.58 -4.10 -16.28
CA GLN A 293 18.99 -3.71 -17.65
C GLN A 293 17.77 -3.52 -18.55
N VAL A 294 17.91 -2.60 -19.51
CA VAL A 294 16.97 -2.36 -20.60
C VAL A 294 17.00 -3.46 -21.67
N ASP A 295 15.92 -3.54 -22.45
CA ASP A 295 15.74 -4.51 -23.56
C ASP A 295 16.05 -5.97 -23.20
N LYS A 296 15.82 -6.35 -21.94
CA LYS A 296 16.18 -7.67 -21.40
C LYS A 296 14.95 -8.38 -20.85
N SER A 297 14.90 -9.68 -21.10
CA SER A 297 13.86 -10.55 -20.55
C SER A 297 14.26 -11.04 -19.17
N TYR A 298 13.31 -11.00 -18.25
CA TYR A 298 13.43 -11.46 -16.89
C TYR A 298 12.30 -12.43 -16.55
N THR A 299 12.56 -13.25 -15.54
CA THR A 299 11.63 -14.15 -14.90
C THR A 299 11.73 -13.92 -13.40
N PHE A 300 10.60 -13.65 -12.74
CA PHE A 300 10.48 -13.76 -11.30
C PHE A 300 9.70 -15.03 -10.98
N SER A 301 10.15 -15.80 -10.01
CA SER A 301 9.52 -17.05 -9.61
C SER A 301 9.72 -17.31 -8.13
N PHE A 302 8.68 -17.72 -7.42
CA PHE A 302 8.86 -18.42 -6.15
C PHE A 302 9.59 -19.75 -6.38
N LEU A 303 10.22 -20.31 -5.35
CA LEU A 303 10.87 -21.62 -5.44
C LEU A 303 9.84 -22.75 -5.27
N ALA A 304 9.97 -23.79 -6.08
CA ALA A 304 9.18 -25.01 -5.91
C ALA A 304 9.48 -25.64 -4.55
N GLY A 305 8.45 -25.80 -3.71
CA GLY A 305 8.64 -26.32 -2.34
C GLY A 305 9.14 -25.28 -1.34
N GLY A 306 9.22 -24.00 -1.74
CA GLY A 306 9.58 -22.92 -0.83
C GLY A 306 8.55 -22.73 0.29
N LYS A 307 9.00 -22.28 1.45
CA LYS A 307 8.23 -22.27 2.69
C LYS A 307 8.04 -20.86 3.21
N ILE A 308 6.79 -20.39 3.19
CA ILE A 308 6.42 -19.08 3.76
C ILE A 308 5.52 -19.28 4.96
N LYS A 309 5.57 -18.36 5.93
CA LYS A 309 4.80 -18.44 7.17
C LYS A 309 3.72 -17.37 7.21
N ASP A 310 2.56 -17.69 7.76
CA ASP A 310 1.53 -16.68 8.02
C ASP A 310 1.87 -15.84 9.26
N ARG A 311 1.02 -14.87 9.61
CA ARG A 311 1.17 -14.08 10.85
C ARG A 311 1.25 -14.89 12.13
N CYS A 312 0.79 -16.15 12.09
CA CYS A 312 0.77 -17.07 13.22
C CYS A 312 1.95 -18.04 13.23
N GLY A 313 2.87 -17.91 12.27
CA GLY A 313 4.03 -18.79 12.14
C GLY A 313 3.71 -20.15 11.52
N VAL A 314 2.50 -20.36 10.98
CA VAL A 314 2.15 -21.59 10.28
C VAL A 314 2.76 -21.57 8.89
N GLU A 315 3.57 -22.60 8.62
CA GLU A 315 4.28 -22.76 7.36
C GLU A 315 3.36 -23.29 6.26
N THR A 316 3.39 -22.65 5.10
CA THR A 316 2.81 -23.10 3.84
C THR A 316 3.93 -23.41 2.86
N THR A 317 3.92 -24.62 2.30
CA THR A 317 4.80 -25.02 1.19
C THR A 317 4.17 -24.60 -0.14
N LEU A 318 4.86 -23.74 -0.88
CA LEU A 318 4.42 -23.27 -2.18
C LEU A 318 4.49 -24.40 -3.23
N PRO A 319 3.50 -24.49 -4.13
CA PRO A 319 3.51 -25.46 -5.22
C PRO A 319 4.62 -25.16 -6.23
N ALA A 320 4.70 -25.97 -7.29
CA ALA A 320 5.55 -25.64 -8.43
C ALA A 320 5.14 -24.27 -9.02
N PRO A 321 6.11 -23.40 -9.38
CA PRO A 321 5.79 -22.08 -9.90
C PRO A 321 4.95 -22.14 -11.16
N SER A 322 3.90 -21.32 -11.20
CA SER A 322 3.01 -21.22 -12.36
C SER A 322 2.43 -19.83 -12.50
N VAL A 323 2.15 -19.46 -13.76
CA VAL A 323 1.49 -18.20 -14.11
C VAL A 323 0.06 -18.17 -13.57
N GLU A 324 -0.65 -19.31 -13.64
CA GLU A 324 -2.03 -19.46 -13.16
C GLU A 324 -2.15 -19.23 -11.65
N ASN A 325 -1.15 -19.63 -10.87
CA ASN A 325 -1.13 -19.43 -9.42
C ASN A 325 -0.37 -18.15 -9.02
N HIS A 326 -0.06 -17.25 -9.96
CA HIS A 326 0.66 -16.00 -9.71
C HIS A 326 2.02 -16.17 -9.01
N THR A 327 2.65 -17.34 -9.15
CA THR A 327 3.96 -17.65 -8.53
C THR A 327 5.13 -17.58 -9.51
N LEU A 328 4.84 -17.29 -10.77
CA LEU A 328 5.79 -17.14 -11.87
C LEU A 328 5.32 -16.01 -12.80
N ILE A 329 6.23 -15.10 -13.13
CA ILE A 329 6.03 -14.11 -14.19
C ILE A 329 7.26 -14.00 -15.06
N HIS A 330 7.03 -13.75 -16.34
CA HIS A 330 8.03 -13.34 -17.33
C HIS A 330 7.72 -11.91 -17.74
N TYR A 331 8.74 -11.09 -17.86
CA TYR A 331 8.57 -9.73 -18.38
C TYR A 331 9.78 -9.33 -19.20
N LYS A 332 9.60 -8.33 -20.07
CA LYS A 332 10.69 -7.73 -20.83
C LYS A 332 10.78 -6.24 -20.51
N THR A 333 11.98 -5.73 -20.31
CA THR A 333 12.19 -4.29 -20.14
C THR A 333 12.24 -3.58 -21.51
N LYS A 334 11.79 -2.32 -21.56
CA LYS A 334 11.89 -1.48 -22.77
C LYS A 334 13.36 -1.15 -23.06
N PRO A 335 13.71 -0.83 -24.33
CA PRO A 335 14.99 -0.22 -24.65
C PRO A 335 15.23 1.09 -23.88
N PHE A 336 16.50 1.44 -23.68
CA PHE A 336 16.85 2.73 -23.07
C PHE A 336 16.40 3.88 -23.97
N ALA A 337 15.55 4.76 -23.45
CA ALA A 337 14.99 5.87 -24.21
C ALA A 337 14.53 6.99 -23.27
N VAL A 338 14.53 8.23 -23.80
CA VAL A 338 13.84 9.36 -23.17
C VAL A 338 12.34 9.13 -23.32
N LYS A 339 11.59 9.16 -22.21
CA LYS A 339 10.14 8.96 -22.19
C LYS A 339 9.40 10.24 -22.59
N ALA A 340 9.79 11.36 -21.99
CA ALA A 340 9.11 12.63 -22.14
C ALA A 340 10.06 13.79 -21.83
N PHE A 341 9.60 15.01 -22.11
CA PHE A 341 10.24 16.25 -21.67
C PHE A 341 9.20 16.99 -20.84
N ASN A 342 9.32 16.88 -19.53
CA ASN A 342 8.30 17.32 -18.61
C ASN A 342 8.69 18.65 -17.98
N ILE A 343 7.81 19.63 -18.12
CA ILE A 343 7.78 20.82 -17.29
C ILE A 343 6.42 20.78 -16.62
N GLY A 344 6.41 20.36 -15.35
CA GLY A 344 5.23 19.82 -14.64
C GLY A 344 4.04 20.77 -14.39
N ALA A 345 3.65 21.63 -15.34
CA ALA A 345 2.42 22.43 -15.35
C ALA A 345 2.02 23.05 -16.72
N GLY A 346 2.59 22.63 -17.86
CA GLY A 346 2.28 23.24 -19.17
C GLY A 346 3.03 24.56 -19.43
N ASP A 347 2.47 25.44 -20.27
CA ASP A 347 3.15 26.65 -20.78
C ASP A 347 3.53 27.67 -19.69
N LEU A 348 2.85 27.65 -18.52
CA LEU A 348 3.12 28.52 -17.39
C LEU A 348 3.53 27.70 -16.15
N ALA A 349 4.84 27.58 -15.92
CA ALA A 349 5.42 26.78 -14.86
C ALA A 349 5.75 27.59 -13.61
N SER A 350 5.73 26.98 -12.43
CA SER A 350 6.36 27.58 -11.25
C SER A 350 7.89 27.65 -11.48
N PRO A 351 8.57 28.73 -11.06
CA PRO A 351 10.05 28.81 -11.07
C PRO A 351 10.77 27.68 -10.32
N MET A 352 10.08 26.99 -9.41
CA MET A 352 10.61 25.78 -8.74
C MET A 352 10.47 24.53 -9.58
N LYS A 353 9.60 24.50 -10.58
CA LYS A 353 9.49 23.37 -11.50
C LYS A 353 10.70 23.37 -12.41
N LYS A 354 11.50 22.31 -12.28
CA LYS A 354 12.66 22.05 -13.11
C LYS A 354 12.22 21.32 -14.36
N LEU A 355 12.98 21.49 -15.44
CA LEU A 355 12.81 20.64 -16.61
C LEU A 355 13.32 19.24 -16.25
N ASP A 356 12.46 18.26 -16.47
CA ASP A 356 12.67 16.87 -16.12
C ASP A 356 12.58 15.99 -17.36
N LEU A 357 13.59 15.16 -17.58
CA LEU A 357 13.67 14.23 -18.70
C LEU A 357 13.68 12.82 -18.12
N PRO A 358 12.50 12.19 -17.95
CA PRO A 358 12.45 10.81 -17.48
C PRO A 358 12.92 9.84 -18.54
N PHE A 359 13.67 8.83 -18.12
CA PHE A 359 14.15 7.72 -18.96
C PHE A 359 13.48 6.40 -18.58
N THR A 360 13.63 5.40 -19.45
CA THR A 360 13.15 4.04 -19.18
C THR A 360 14.02 3.27 -18.19
N ASN A 361 15.17 3.79 -17.77
CA ASN A 361 16.07 3.20 -16.77
C ASN A 361 16.84 4.28 -15.98
N VAL A 362 17.60 3.86 -14.98
CA VAL A 362 18.52 4.73 -14.23
C VAL A 362 19.62 5.28 -15.15
N VAL A 363 19.66 6.61 -15.30
CA VAL A 363 20.54 7.34 -16.20
C VAL A 363 21.90 7.64 -15.57
N ASP A 364 22.97 7.47 -16.34
CA ASP A 364 24.27 8.03 -16.00
C ASP A 364 24.34 9.47 -16.55
N VAL A 365 24.04 10.42 -15.68
CA VAL A 365 24.02 11.86 -16.02
C VAL A 365 25.39 12.37 -16.50
N THR A 366 26.49 11.68 -16.20
CA THR A 366 27.84 12.09 -16.63
C THR A 366 28.08 11.87 -18.12
N THR A 367 27.22 11.07 -18.77
CA THR A 367 27.32 10.78 -20.21
C THR A 367 26.74 11.87 -21.10
N LEU A 368 25.90 12.77 -20.57
CA LEU A 368 25.34 13.89 -21.32
C LEU A 368 26.34 15.05 -21.35
N ASP A 369 26.96 15.31 -22.50
CA ASP A 369 27.94 16.39 -22.66
C ASP A 369 27.26 17.77 -22.63
N ALA A 370 27.90 18.75 -21.99
CA ALA A 370 27.37 20.12 -21.85
C ALA A 370 27.16 20.84 -23.21
N THR A 371 27.79 20.37 -24.28
CA THR A 371 27.61 20.89 -25.64
C THR A 371 26.40 20.29 -26.36
N GLU A 372 25.80 19.22 -25.83
CA GLU A 372 24.67 18.50 -26.44
C GLU A 372 23.30 19.09 -26.06
N TYR A 373 23.27 20.05 -25.14
CA TYR A 373 22.06 20.78 -24.79
C TYR A 373 22.30 22.28 -24.65
N THR A 374 21.20 23.05 -24.67
CA THR A 374 21.21 24.48 -24.34
C THR A 374 19.96 24.83 -23.55
N LEU A 375 20.08 25.73 -22.57
CA LEU A 375 18.96 26.31 -21.82
C LEU A 375 19.09 27.84 -21.82
N THR A 376 18.15 28.53 -22.45
CA THR A 376 18.20 29.98 -22.68
C THR A 376 16.95 30.69 -22.14
N PRO A 377 17.08 31.75 -21.32
CA PRO A 377 18.32 32.17 -20.67
C PRO A 377 18.83 31.10 -19.70
N ALA A 378 20.11 31.16 -19.33
CA ALA A 378 20.63 30.28 -18.29
C ALA A 378 19.97 30.63 -16.94
N PRO A 379 19.46 29.67 -16.16
CA PRO A 379 19.00 29.94 -14.80
C PRO A 379 20.20 30.30 -13.92
N LEU A 380 19.95 30.95 -12.80
CA LEU A 380 20.98 31.16 -11.79
C LEU A 380 21.34 29.81 -11.14
N ASN A 381 22.61 29.59 -10.79
CA ASN A 381 23.08 28.32 -10.20
C ASN A 381 22.69 27.06 -11.02
N PRO A 382 22.93 27.02 -12.33
CA PRO A 382 22.53 25.89 -13.16
C PRO A 382 23.25 24.62 -12.69
N SER A 383 22.52 23.52 -12.58
CA SER A 383 23.08 22.22 -12.27
C SER A 383 22.33 21.12 -12.99
N LEU A 384 23.03 20.03 -13.28
CA LEU A 384 22.46 18.81 -13.83
C LEU A 384 22.48 17.74 -12.74
N THR A 385 21.33 17.13 -12.47
CA THR A 385 21.19 16.15 -11.38
C THR A 385 20.32 14.98 -11.80
N SER A 386 20.43 13.85 -11.10
CA SER A 386 19.53 12.70 -11.23
C SER A 386 18.96 12.32 -9.86
N PRO A 387 17.89 12.99 -9.40
CA PRO A 387 17.43 12.87 -8.00
C PRO A 387 16.84 11.50 -7.64
N ALA A 388 16.27 10.77 -8.60
CA ALA A 388 15.70 9.43 -8.42
C ALA A 388 16.43 8.36 -9.26
N GLY A 389 17.58 8.71 -9.84
CA GLY A 389 18.32 7.85 -10.76
C GLY A 389 17.68 7.72 -12.15
N GLY A 390 16.36 7.69 -12.28
CA GLY A 390 15.65 7.49 -13.57
C GLY A 390 15.55 8.70 -14.50
N ASP A 391 15.92 9.87 -14.00
CA ASP A 391 15.58 11.14 -14.62
C ASP A 391 16.81 12.04 -14.73
N ILE A 392 16.87 12.87 -15.77
CA ILE A 392 17.79 14.02 -15.81
C ILE A 392 17.00 15.28 -15.46
N MET A 393 17.35 15.91 -14.35
CA MET A 393 16.77 17.18 -13.92
C MET A 393 17.73 18.33 -14.20
N PHE A 394 17.27 19.28 -15.02
CA PHE A 394 17.94 20.57 -15.26
C PHE A 394 17.57 21.53 -14.13
N ALA A 395 18.36 21.51 -13.07
CA ALA A 395 18.20 22.30 -11.87
C ALA A 395 18.79 23.72 -12.02
N GLY A 396 18.38 24.61 -11.13
CA GLY A 396 18.75 26.03 -11.15
C GLY A 396 17.61 26.93 -10.67
N ASP A 397 17.94 28.16 -10.33
CA ASP A 397 17.00 29.17 -9.84
C ASP A 397 16.47 29.99 -11.01
N TYR A 398 15.28 29.62 -11.49
CA TYR A 398 14.62 30.28 -12.61
C TYR A 398 14.04 31.64 -12.18
N ALA A 399 14.23 32.66 -13.01
CA ALA A 399 13.67 33.99 -12.82
C ALA A 399 12.15 33.97 -13.05
N LEU A 400 11.41 34.87 -12.38
CA LEU A 400 9.97 35.04 -12.62
C LEU A 400 9.69 35.63 -14.01
N ASP A 401 8.47 35.42 -14.50
CA ASP A 401 7.95 35.98 -15.77
C ASP A 401 8.85 35.78 -17.01
N THR A 402 9.76 34.81 -16.97
CA THR A 402 10.80 34.63 -17.98
C THR A 402 10.45 33.46 -18.90
N MET A 403 10.60 33.68 -20.20
CA MET A 403 10.53 32.62 -21.20
C MET A 403 11.85 31.86 -21.23
N TYR A 404 11.80 30.55 -20.99
CA TYR A 404 12.92 29.64 -21.12
C TYR A 404 12.71 28.73 -22.32
N THR A 405 13.79 28.49 -23.07
CA THR A 405 13.86 27.52 -24.16
C THR A 405 15.00 26.56 -23.88
N PHE A 406 14.65 25.29 -23.75
CA PHE A 406 15.59 24.17 -23.71
C PHE A 406 15.65 23.50 -25.07
N THR A 407 16.87 23.13 -25.50
CA THR A 407 17.09 22.30 -26.67
C THR A 407 18.03 21.17 -26.30
N LEU A 408 17.60 19.92 -26.45
CA LEU A 408 18.48 18.76 -26.52
C LEU A 408 18.77 18.46 -27.99
N LYS A 409 20.03 18.56 -28.40
CA LYS A 409 20.42 18.56 -29.81
C LYS A 409 20.31 17.19 -30.45
N ALA A 410 20.05 17.17 -31.76
CA ALA A 410 20.18 15.98 -32.59
C ALA A 410 21.60 15.42 -32.48
N GLY A 411 21.70 14.10 -32.32
CA GLY A 411 22.96 13.40 -32.11
C GLY A 411 23.41 13.31 -30.65
N ALA A 412 22.74 13.99 -29.71
CA ALA A 412 23.05 13.88 -28.30
C ALA A 412 22.99 12.42 -27.83
N LYS A 413 23.97 12.02 -27.01
CA LYS A 413 24.11 10.65 -26.50
C LYS A 413 24.00 10.62 -24.99
N ILE A 414 23.20 9.71 -24.49
CA ILE A 414 22.97 9.53 -23.07
C ILE A 414 22.96 8.04 -22.81
N ALA A 415 23.65 7.58 -21.77
CA ALA A 415 23.65 6.17 -21.37
C ALA A 415 22.94 5.95 -20.03
N ASP A 416 22.46 4.73 -19.83
CA ASP A 416 22.07 4.25 -18.51
C ASP A 416 23.30 3.81 -17.69
N VAL A 417 23.08 3.44 -16.42
CA VAL A 417 24.14 2.95 -15.52
C VAL A 417 24.83 1.66 -15.97
N TYR A 418 24.28 0.98 -16.98
CA TYR A 418 24.86 -0.22 -17.60
C TYR A 418 25.53 0.07 -18.96
N GLY A 419 25.58 1.33 -19.38
CA GLY A 419 26.18 1.77 -20.64
C GLY A 419 25.29 1.57 -21.87
N ALA A 420 24.00 1.24 -21.71
CA ALA A 420 23.07 1.23 -22.84
C ALA A 420 22.79 2.67 -23.28
N GLU A 421 23.19 3.01 -24.51
CA GLU A 421 23.05 4.37 -25.05
C GLU A 421 21.73 4.57 -25.79
N THR A 422 21.14 5.77 -25.66
CA THR A 422 20.14 6.32 -26.58
C THR A 422 20.72 7.51 -27.32
N THR A 423 20.38 7.65 -28.61
CA THR A 423 20.77 8.81 -29.43
C THR A 423 19.54 9.61 -29.83
N ILE A 424 19.61 10.93 -29.63
CA ILE A 424 18.50 11.83 -29.95
C ILE A 424 18.46 12.08 -31.46
N ALA A 425 17.43 11.54 -32.15
CA ALA A 425 17.37 11.56 -33.61
C ALA A 425 17.20 12.97 -34.24
N ALA A 426 16.58 13.90 -33.50
CA ALA A 426 16.34 15.27 -33.94
C ALA A 426 16.26 16.20 -32.72
N ASP A 427 16.58 17.48 -32.90
CA ASP A 427 16.49 18.50 -31.85
C ASP A 427 15.14 18.39 -31.12
N LYS A 428 15.20 18.27 -29.81
CA LYS A 428 14.04 18.31 -28.92
C LYS A 428 14.02 19.66 -28.24
N VAL A 429 13.06 20.49 -28.63
CA VAL A 429 12.92 21.86 -28.14
C VAL A 429 11.70 21.94 -27.23
N VAL A 430 11.88 22.46 -26.02
CA VAL A 430 10.81 22.76 -25.07
C VAL A 430 10.90 24.23 -24.69
N THR A 431 9.77 24.93 -24.78
CA THR A 431 9.67 26.33 -24.37
C THR A 431 8.60 26.47 -23.30
N TRP A 432 8.87 27.22 -22.25
CA TRP A 432 7.93 27.49 -21.17
C TRP A 432 8.14 28.89 -20.59
N LYS A 433 7.09 29.43 -19.98
CA LYS A 433 7.16 30.67 -19.19
C LYS A 433 7.09 30.35 -17.72
N THR A 434 7.90 31.00 -16.89
CA THR A 434 7.70 30.94 -15.44
C THR A 434 6.59 31.88 -14.99
N GLN A 435 5.92 31.55 -13.88
CA GLN A 435 4.92 32.41 -13.25
C GLN A 435 5.45 33.83 -12.98
N PRO A 436 4.59 34.86 -13.07
CA PRO A 436 5.04 36.26 -12.98
C PRO A 436 5.27 36.75 -11.55
N ALA A 437 4.78 36.03 -10.55
CA ALA A 437 4.83 36.45 -9.15
C ALA A 437 5.10 35.29 -8.21
N VAL A 438 5.69 35.61 -7.05
CA VAL A 438 5.79 34.67 -5.94
C VAL A 438 4.41 34.44 -5.35
N THR A 439 4.04 33.18 -5.18
CA THR A 439 2.80 32.75 -4.57
C THR A 439 3.10 31.88 -3.35
N LEU A 440 2.26 32.02 -2.32
CA LEU A 440 2.33 31.25 -1.09
C LEU A 440 1.10 30.34 -0.99
N ALA A 441 1.33 29.04 -1.14
CA ALA A 441 0.39 28.01 -0.74
C ALA A 441 0.65 27.63 0.74
N THR A 442 -0.40 27.24 1.44
CA THR A 442 -0.31 26.83 2.85
C THR A 442 -1.12 25.57 3.07
N THR A 443 -0.90 24.88 4.18
CA THR A 443 -1.83 23.85 4.67
C THR A 443 -3.26 24.40 4.64
N ALA A 444 -4.22 23.55 4.23
CA ALA A 444 -5.63 23.91 4.16
C ALA A 444 -6.15 24.33 5.55
N ASP A 445 -7.05 25.31 5.58
CA ASP A 445 -7.74 25.69 6.82
C ASP A 445 -8.60 24.52 7.32
N ASN A 446 -8.57 24.27 8.62
CA ASN A 446 -9.16 23.11 9.29
C ASN A 446 -8.54 21.75 8.90
N ALA A 447 -7.30 21.73 8.41
CA ALA A 447 -6.58 20.47 8.23
C ALA A 447 -6.43 19.74 9.56
N SER A 448 -6.82 18.46 9.58
CA SER A 448 -6.54 17.54 10.68
C SER A 448 -5.16 16.93 10.46
N VAL A 449 -4.23 17.14 11.38
CA VAL A 449 -2.92 16.49 11.37
C VAL A 449 -2.86 15.51 12.53
N THR A 450 -2.77 14.23 12.22
CA THR A 450 -2.56 13.19 13.24
C THR A 450 -1.10 13.21 13.65
N ARG A 451 -0.82 13.20 14.95
CA ARG A 451 0.54 12.99 15.45
C ARG A 451 1.00 11.61 14.99
N ASN A 452 2.25 11.50 14.57
CA ASN A 452 2.80 10.19 14.25
C ASN A 452 2.95 9.38 15.54
N THR A 453 2.52 8.12 15.51
CA THR A 453 2.90 7.15 16.53
C THR A 453 4.42 7.07 16.51
N VAL A 454 5.07 7.53 17.58
CA VAL A 454 6.50 7.26 17.76
C VAL A 454 6.61 5.75 17.97
N PRO A 455 7.25 4.98 17.08
CA PRO A 455 7.46 3.56 17.32
C PRO A 455 8.23 3.42 18.64
N ALA A 456 7.84 2.44 19.47
CA ALA A 456 8.51 2.19 20.76
C ALA A 456 9.98 1.77 20.59
N THR A 457 10.42 1.44 19.37
CA THR A 457 11.76 0.96 19.01
C THR A 457 12.64 2.08 18.43
N PRO A 458 13.79 2.42 19.06
CA PRO A 458 14.76 3.39 18.54
C PRO A 458 15.55 2.89 17.31
N PRO A 459 16.01 3.78 16.39
CA PRO A 459 15.87 5.23 16.44
C PRO A 459 14.61 5.70 15.71
N ALA A 460 13.61 6.16 16.46
CA ALA A 460 12.41 6.74 15.89
C ALA A 460 12.74 8.08 15.20
N VAL A 461 12.61 8.12 13.88
CA VAL A 461 12.64 9.38 13.14
C VAL A 461 11.31 10.08 13.39
N SER A 462 11.27 11.00 14.35
CA SER A 462 10.09 11.81 14.63
C SER A 462 9.75 12.67 13.41
N THR A 463 8.73 12.28 12.68
CA THR A 463 8.06 13.13 11.69
C THR A 463 7.15 14.09 12.45
N THR A 464 7.72 15.21 12.90
CA THR A 464 6.99 16.16 13.75
C THR A 464 5.80 16.80 13.03
N THR A 465 4.67 16.94 13.71
CA THR A 465 3.52 17.72 13.23
C THR A 465 3.93 19.20 13.04
N ALA A 466 3.78 19.73 11.82
CA ALA A 466 4.22 21.08 11.46
C ALA A 466 3.26 21.76 10.48
N ILE A 467 3.23 23.09 10.53
CA ILE A 467 2.53 23.91 9.52
C ILE A 467 3.46 24.09 8.34
N THR A 468 2.98 23.77 7.14
CA THR A 468 3.80 23.86 5.93
C THR A 468 3.40 25.07 5.13
N LEU A 469 4.35 25.98 4.95
CA LEU A 469 4.28 27.12 4.05
C LEU A 469 5.06 26.74 2.79
N THR A 470 4.42 26.84 1.62
CA THR A 470 5.00 26.40 0.34
C THR A 470 5.04 27.55 -0.64
N TRP A 471 6.23 27.89 -1.13
CA TRP A 471 6.42 28.90 -2.16
C TRP A 471 6.64 28.26 -3.53
N ASN A 472 6.21 28.98 -4.57
CA ASN A 472 6.49 28.64 -5.96
C ASN A 472 7.87 29.12 -6.46
N GLN A 473 8.73 29.64 -5.58
CA GLN A 473 10.11 30.09 -5.85
C GLN A 473 11.05 29.76 -4.67
N SER A 474 12.37 29.69 -4.93
CA SER A 474 13.41 29.51 -3.91
C SER A 474 13.46 30.75 -3.01
N MET A 475 13.09 30.58 -1.74
CA MET A 475 13.03 31.66 -0.76
C MET A 475 14.12 31.54 0.32
N ASP A 476 14.66 32.68 0.74
CA ASP A 476 15.61 32.75 1.84
C ASP A 476 14.89 32.79 3.19
N ARG A 477 14.94 31.66 3.91
CA ARG A 477 14.35 31.53 5.25
C ARG A 477 14.90 32.56 6.23
N THR A 478 16.15 33.00 6.10
CA THR A 478 16.77 33.92 7.07
C THR A 478 16.11 35.30 7.08
N THR A 479 15.37 35.64 6.03
CA THR A 479 14.59 36.89 5.94
C THR A 479 13.25 36.84 6.64
N PHE A 480 12.84 35.67 7.14
CA PHE A 480 11.57 35.44 7.80
C PHE A 480 11.76 35.34 9.32
N VAL A 481 11.16 36.26 10.07
CA VAL A 481 11.46 36.55 11.47
C VAL A 481 10.40 36.00 12.43
N ASP A 482 10.81 35.11 13.32
CA ASP A 482 9.95 34.50 14.35
C ASP A 482 9.28 35.54 15.26
N GLY A 483 7.96 35.40 15.46
CA GLY A 483 7.14 36.31 16.29
C GLY A 483 6.78 37.66 15.65
N THR A 484 7.57 38.12 14.67
CA THR A 484 7.27 39.31 13.87
C THR A 484 6.36 38.95 12.71
N ASP A 485 6.78 38.02 11.86
CA ASP A 485 6.08 37.71 10.60
C ASP A 485 4.93 36.73 10.78
N TYR A 486 4.94 35.94 11.86
CA TYR A 486 3.88 35.01 12.16
C TYR A 486 3.66 34.82 13.67
N THR A 487 2.52 34.24 14.02
CA THR A 487 2.21 33.76 15.37
C THR A 487 1.53 32.39 15.32
N LEU A 488 1.74 31.60 16.37
CA LEU A 488 1.02 30.35 16.61
C LEU A 488 0.38 30.41 18.00
N THR A 489 -0.93 30.21 18.07
CA THR A 489 -1.69 30.21 19.33
C THR A 489 -2.49 28.93 19.49
N ASN A 490 -2.63 28.44 20.72
CA ASN A 490 -3.54 27.34 21.03
C ASN A 490 -5.00 27.83 21.16
N SER A 491 -5.93 26.91 21.42
CA SER A 491 -7.35 27.21 21.64
C SER A 491 -7.62 28.18 22.80
N GLY A 492 -6.72 28.25 23.79
CA GLY A 492 -6.77 29.22 24.89
C GLY A 492 -6.25 30.61 24.53
N GLY A 493 -5.82 30.83 23.28
CA GLY A 493 -5.22 32.08 22.81
C GLY A 493 -3.77 32.30 23.27
N ALA A 494 -3.17 31.36 23.99
CA ALA A 494 -1.79 31.47 24.44
C ALA A 494 -0.84 31.24 23.26
N THR A 495 0.17 32.10 23.12
CA THR A 495 1.24 31.93 22.13
C THR A 495 2.06 30.69 22.45
N VAL A 496 2.19 29.81 21.46
CA VAL A 496 3.02 28.61 21.53
C VAL A 496 4.41 28.96 20.99
N PRO A 497 5.50 28.78 21.76
CA PRO A 497 6.86 28.99 21.26
C PRO A 497 7.10 28.14 20.02
N SER A 498 7.28 28.81 18.90
CA SER A 498 7.50 28.17 17.60
C SER A 498 8.80 28.67 17.01
N THR A 499 9.44 27.78 16.28
CA THR A 499 10.63 28.06 15.48
C THR A 499 10.32 27.63 14.07
N ILE A 500 10.73 28.43 13.10
CA ILE A 500 10.74 27.94 11.74
C ILE A 500 11.91 26.99 11.57
N SER A 501 11.73 25.93 10.81
CA SER A 501 12.81 25.13 10.28
C SER A 501 12.65 25.01 8.77
N LEU A 502 13.75 24.79 8.06
CA LEU A 502 13.62 24.18 6.74
C LEU A 502 13.08 22.76 6.94
N GLY A 503 12.31 22.25 5.98
CA GLY A 503 11.96 20.84 6.00
C GLY A 503 13.23 19.98 5.88
N SER A 504 13.25 18.84 6.57
CA SER A 504 14.40 17.92 6.58
C SER A 504 14.41 16.97 5.39
N THR A 505 13.33 16.89 4.61
CA THR A 505 13.28 16.06 3.40
C THR A 505 13.97 16.80 2.26
N ALA A 506 14.80 16.10 1.46
CA ALA A 506 15.56 16.70 0.36
C ALA A 506 14.68 17.51 -0.63
N SER A 507 13.42 17.12 -0.81
CA SER A 507 12.42 17.81 -1.65
C SER A 507 11.87 19.12 -1.07
N SER A 508 12.13 19.43 0.20
CA SER A 508 11.59 20.58 0.95
C SER A 508 12.61 21.69 1.21
N GLN A 509 13.83 21.54 0.70
CA GLN A 509 14.88 22.54 0.81
C GLN A 509 14.60 23.70 -0.16
N CYS A 510 14.97 24.94 0.16
CA CYS A 510 14.81 26.08 -0.77
C CYS A 510 16.14 26.34 -1.50
N ASN A 511 16.54 25.41 -2.35
CA ASN A 511 17.82 25.43 -3.08
C ASN A 511 17.65 25.15 -4.58
N ALA A 512 18.74 25.31 -5.34
CA ALA A 512 18.73 25.19 -6.80
C ALA A 512 18.22 23.83 -7.33
N THR A 513 18.45 22.75 -6.57
CA THR A 513 18.05 21.38 -6.93
C THR A 513 16.65 20.99 -6.48
N SER A 514 16.02 21.80 -5.62
CA SER A 514 14.70 21.50 -5.08
C SER A 514 13.57 21.81 -6.07
N THR A 515 12.52 20.98 -6.07
CA THR A 515 11.32 21.18 -6.88
C THR A 515 10.18 21.87 -6.12
N SER A 516 10.39 22.15 -4.83
CA SER A 516 9.50 22.90 -3.96
C SER A 516 10.31 23.65 -2.90
N CYS A 517 9.86 24.81 -2.46
CA CYS A 517 10.44 25.52 -1.32
C CYS A 517 9.42 25.50 -0.19
N GLN A 518 9.76 24.85 0.93
CA GLN A 518 8.87 24.71 2.08
C GLN A 518 9.53 25.14 3.38
N PHE A 519 8.83 25.94 4.17
CA PHE A 519 9.18 26.26 5.54
C PHE A 519 8.19 25.54 6.43
N ARG A 520 8.72 24.89 7.46
CA ARG A 520 7.94 24.20 8.47
C ARG A 520 7.96 25.01 9.74
N VAL A 521 6.79 25.46 10.18
CA VAL A 521 6.63 26.09 11.49
C VAL A 521 6.44 24.96 12.50
N ARG A 522 7.42 24.79 13.40
CA ARG A 522 7.43 23.75 14.43
C ARG A 522 7.39 24.38 15.82
N VAL A 523 6.97 23.63 16.82
CA VAL A 523 7.16 24.03 18.22
C VAL A 523 8.62 23.81 18.61
N ALA A 524 9.19 24.74 19.36
CA ALA A 524 10.64 24.83 19.57
C ALA A 524 11.26 23.59 20.27
N THR A 525 10.46 22.81 21.02
CA THR A 525 10.98 21.79 21.94
C THR A 525 10.31 20.42 21.86
N SER A 526 9.23 20.25 21.10
CA SER A 526 8.50 18.97 20.99
C SER A 526 7.50 18.97 19.83
N ASP A 527 6.84 17.83 19.57
CA ASP A 527 5.61 17.78 18.79
C ASP A 527 4.53 18.68 19.39
N LEU A 528 3.65 19.21 18.53
CA LEU A 528 2.41 19.86 18.96
C LEU A 528 1.53 18.82 19.70
N PRO A 529 1.13 19.07 20.96
CA PRO A 529 0.13 18.24 21.63
C PRO A 529 -1.19 18.19 20.85
N ALA A 530 -2.00 17.15 21.04
CA ALA A 530 -3.34 17.15 20.47
C ALA A 530 -4.15 18.37 20.94
N GLY A 531 -4.88 18.99 20.02
CA GLY A 531 -5.62 20.22 20.27
C GLY A 531 -5.84 21.07 19.04
N ASN A 532 -6.55 22.19 19.22
CA ASN A 532 -6.81 23.17 18.17
C ASN A 532 -5.77 24.30 18.23
N TYR A 533 -5.20 24.64 17.08
CA TYR A 533 -4.21 25.68 16.93
C TYR A 533 -4.62 26.66 15.84
N LYS A 534 -4.21 27.91 16.02
CA LYS A 534 -4.39 28.99 15.06
C LYS A 534 -3.03 29.56 14.71
N PHE A 535 -2.65 29.44 13.45
CA PHE A 535 -1.49 30.09 12.87
C PHE A 535 -1.92 31.35 12.14
N THR A 536 -1.18 32.44 12.34
CA THR A 536 -1.41 33.70 11.63
C THR A 536 -0.11 34.14 10.97
N LEU A 537 -0.08 34.17 9.65
CA LEU A 537 0.94 34.89 8.88
C LEU A 537 0.50 36.34 8.76
N LYS A 538 1.27 37.28 9.32
CA LYS A 538 0.84 38.67 9.46
C LYS A 538 0.90 39.44 8.14
N ALA A 539 0.04 40.43 7.99
CA ALA A 539 0.13 41.43 6.95
C ALA A 539 1.50 42.14 7.01
N GLY A 540 2.13 42.30 5.86
CA GLY A 540 3.47 42.88 5.74
C GLY A 540 4.61 41.90 5.96
N ALA A 541 4.34 40.66 6.39
CA ALA A 541 5.36 39.62 6.49
C ALA A 541 6.05 39.46 5.13
N ALA A 542 7.37 39.59 5.11
CA ALA A 542 8.15 39.59 3.89
C ALA A 542 9.16 38.44 3.89
N VAL A 543 9.32 37.81 2.72
CA VAL A 543 10.35 36.79 2.50
C VAL A 543 11.04 37.12 1.20
N SER A 544 12.36 37.23 1.23
CA SER A 544 13.14 37.45 0.01
C SER A 544 13.41 36.15 -0.72
N GLY A 545 13.56 36.23 -2.04
CA GLY A 545 14.20 35.18 -2.81
C GLY A 545 15.63 34.96 -2.33
N ILE A 546 16.18 33.77 -2.58
CA ILE A 546 17.61 33.51 -2.32
C ILE A 546 18.52 34.45 -3.13
N ALA A 547 19.76 34.62 -2.66
CA ALA A 547 20.71 35.57 -3.25
C ALA A 547 20.83 35.42 -4.77
N GLY A 548 20.63 36.52 -5.49
CA GLY A 548 20.64 36.60 -6.95
C GLY A 548 19.25 36.53 -7.60
N LEU A 549 18.22 36.09 -6.88
CA LEU A 549 16.83 36.32 -7.27
C LEU A 549 16.35 37.67 -6.73
N THR A 550 15.74 38.50 -7.58
CA THR A 550 15.26 39.84 -7.20
C THR A 550 13.83 39.84 -6.66
N ALA A 551 13.16 38.69 -6.74
CA ALA A 551 11.77 38.54 -6.36
C ALA A 551 11.61 38.46 -4.84
N ASN A 552 10.68 39.23 -4.29
CA ASN A 552 10.31 39.19 -2.88
C ASN A 552 8.83 38.87 -2.77
N PHE A 553 8.46 38.16 -1.70
CA PHE A 553 7.08 37.96 -1.28
C PHE A 553 6.74 38.94 -0.15
N THR A 554 5.54 39.51 -0.19
CA THR A 554 4.98 40.28 0.92
C THR A 554 3.53 39.86 1.12
N GLN A 555 3.19 39.44 2.34
CA GLN A 555 1.84 39.02 2.68
C GLN A 555 0.91 40.24 2.72
N PRO A 556 -0.11 40.36 1.86
CA PRO A 556 -0.91 41.59 1.76
C PRO A 556 -1.86 41.82 2.95
N ALA A 557 -2.30 40.74 3.60
CA ALA A 557 -3.23 40.76 4.74
C ALA A 557 -2.97 39.56 5.64
N ASP A 558 -3.39 39.62 6.91
CA ASP A 558 -3.28 38.48 7.82
C ASP A 558 -3.90 37.23 7.20
N LYS A 559 -3.11 36.16 7.09
CA LYS A 559 -3.57 34.85 6.64
C LYS A 559 -3.63 33.92 7.83
N VAL A 560 -4.85 33.54 8.20
CA VAL A 560 -5.14 32.66 9.33
C VAL A 560 -5.33 31.22 8.83
N ILE A 561 -4.74 30.27 9.55
CA ILE A 561 -4.90 28.83 9.32
C ILE A 561 -5.24 28.18 10.67
N ASN A 562 -6.38 27.53 10.74
CA ASN A 562 -6.78 26.72 11.87
C ASN A 562 -6.37 25.26 11.61
N ILE A 563 -5.79 24.62 12.62
CA ILE A 563 -5.27 23.25 12.51
C ILE A 563 -5.73 22.46 13.72
N VAL A 564 -6.18 21.24 13.49
CA VAL A 564 -6.54 20.30 14.55
C VAL A 564 -5.44 19.24 14.60
N VAL A 565 -4.73 19.17 15.71
CA VAL A 565 -3.77 18.10 15.97
C VAL A 565 -4.49 16.99 16.72
N LYS A 566 -4.51 15.77 16.16
CA LYS A 566 -5.13 14.60 16.78
C LYS A 566 -4.07 13.70 17.39
N GLU A 567 -4.40 13.03 18.49
CA GLU A 567 -3.59 11.91 18.94
C GLU A 567 -3.61 10.80 17.89
N PRO A 568 -2.52 10.02 17.75
CA PRO A 568 -2.55 8.84 16.91
C PRO A 568 -3.65 7.89 17.41
N ALA A 569 -4.27 7.15 16.49
CA ALA A 569 -5.05 6.00 16.92
C ALA A 569 -4.12 5.08 17.75
N PRO A 570 -4.61 4.49 18.85
CA PRO A 570 -3.84 3.48 19.58
C PRO A 570 -3.32 2.44 18.59
N ALA A 571 -2.05 2.04 18.73
CA ALA A 571 -1.53 0.94 17.93
C ALA A 571 -2.46 -0.26 18.13
N THR A 572 -2.86 -0.90 17.03
CA THR A 572 -3.62 -2.14 17.10
C THR A 572 -2.80 -3.12 17.96
N PRO A 573 -3.37 -3.69 19.03
CA PRO A 573 -2.64 -4.65 19.85
C PRO A 573 -2.15 -5.81 18.97
N PRO A 574 -0.98 -6.39 19.28
CA PRO A 574 -0.47 -7.52 18.52
C PRO A 574 -1.53 -8.63 18.45
N ILE A 575 -1.75 -9.15 17.25
CA ILE A 575 -2.68 -10.27 17.03
C ILE A 575 -2.13 -11.47 17.78
N VAL A 576 -2.87 -11.96 18.76
CA VAL A 576 -2.56 -13.22 19.44
C VAL A 576 -3.24 -14.34 18.65
N CYS A 577 -2.45 -15.18 18.00
CA CYS A 577 -2.96 -16.33 17.27
C CYS A 577 -3.49 -17.41 18.22
N LEU A 578 -4.54 -18.09 17.77
CA LEU A 578 -5.25 -19.13 18.53
C LEU A 578 -4.51 -20.46 18.62
#